data_AF-A0A9P1BK06-F1
#
_entry.id   AF-A0A9P1BK06-F1
#
_cell.length_a   1.000
_cell.length_b   1.000
_cell.length_c   1.000
_cell.angle_alpha   90.00
_cell.angle_beta   90.00
_cell.angle_gamma   90.00
#
_symmetry.space_group_name_H-M   'P 1'
#
loop_
_entity.id
_entity.type
_entity.pdbx_description
1 polymer ?
#
loop_
_entity_poly.entity_id
_entity_poly.type
_entity_poly.pdbx_seq_one_letter_code
_entity_poly.pdbx_strand_id
1 'polypeptide(L)'
;MVHTYGFVPNNLPAYAGRPLFFEGVQPDDPLSRQKQALFEALGADPAVLEGFWHELRPVGSQCRSMAPKLRLAQLSKEDGPLAEALGAWKAEPKTTYQALQQPISAENEEKVKQQIISAVTAALEELPKEEELKAKASSSKQEPHEIHQTLAAKVLLGERLALETCLDQWS
;
A
#
# COMPACT_ATOMS: atom_id res chain seq x y z
N MET A 1 13.79 -9.83 7.85
CA MET A 1 14.89 -10.82 7.74
C MET A 1 16.20 -10.33 8.33
N VAL A 2 16.70 -9.13 8.00
CA VAL A 2 17.92 -8.58 8.65
C VAL A 2 17.79 -8.50 10.16
N HIS A 3 16.68 -7.97 10.66
CA HIS A 3 16.43 -7.83 12.10
C HIS A 3 16.36 -9.19 12.84
N THR A 4 15.91 -10.25 12.18
CA THR A 4 15.65 -11.55 12.82
C THR A 4 16.77 -12.57 12.57
N TYR A 5 17.40 -12.51 11.40
CA TYR A 5 18.33 -13.53 10.91
C TYR A 5 19.69 -12.96 10.46
N GLY A 6 19.89 -11.64 10.51
CA GLY A 6 21.19 -11.02 10.23
C GLY A 6 21.65 -11.05 8.77
N PHE A 7 20.80 -11.40 7.81
CA PHE A 7 21.14 -11.42 6.39
C PHE A 7 20.07 -10.81 5.49
N VAL A 8 20.50 -10.32 4.32
CA VAL A 8 19.65 -9.94 3.18
C VAL A 8 19.87 -10.98 2.08
N PRO A 9 18.82 -11.65 1.55
CA PRO A 9 18.97 -12.52 0.40
C PRO A 9 19.54 -11.74 -0.80
N ASN A 10 20.47 -12.32 -1.53
CA ASN A 10 21.02 -11.69 -2.73
C ASN A 10 19.98 -11.54 -3.87
N ASN A 11 18.82 -12.20 -3.76
CA ASN A 11 17.71 -12.11 -4.72
C ASN A 11 16.82 -10.88 -4.47
N LEU A 12 17.42 -9.69 -4.32
CA LEU A 12 16.70 -8.45 -4.61
C LEU A 12 16.26 -8.52 -6.08
N PRO A 13 14.96 -8.36 -6.41
CA PRO A 13 13.94 -7.63 -5.66
C PRO A 13 12.89 -8.48 -4.91
N ALA A 14 12.93 -9.82 -4.96
CA ALA A 14 11.82 -10.69 -4.52
C ALA A 14 11.46 -10.62 -3.02
N TYR A 15 12.37 -10.14 -2.18
CA TYR A 15 12.21 -10.03 -0.71
C TYR A 15 12.26 -8.59 -0.20
N ALA A 16 12.29 -7.62 -1.11
CA ALA A 16 12.18 -6.22 -0.77
C ALA A 16 10.72 -5.84 -0.54
N GLY A 17 10.50 -4.94 0.39
CA GLY A 17 9.20 -4.34 0.61
C GLY A 17 9.26 -3.25 1.67
N ARG A 18 8.25 -2.37 1.63
CA ARG A 18 8.08 -1.29 2.58
C ARG A 18 6.63 -1.25 3.06
N PRO A 19 6.38 -1.36 4.37
CA PRO A 19 5.04 -1.17 4.89
C PRO A 19 4.69 0.32 4.83
N LEU A 20 3.54 0.65 4.24
CA LEU A 20 2.94 1.97 4.30
C LEU A 20 1.58 1.89 4.98
N PHE A 21 1.26 2.93 5.75
CA PHE A 21 -0.06 3.10 6.31
C PHE A 21 -0.94 3.86 5.32
N PHE A 22 -2.16 3.38 5.15
CA PHE A 22 -3.20 4.02 4.37
C PHE A 22 -4.42 4.29 5.25
N GLU A 23 -4.92 5.52 5.17
CA GLU A 23 -6.17 5.88 5.81
C GLU A 23 -7.34 5.14 5.16
N GLY A 24 -8.28 4.68 5.99
CA GLY A 24 -9.47 3.97 5.55
C GLY A 24 -10.70 4.87 5.53
N VAL A 25 -11.82 4.32 5.96
CA VAL A 25 -13.12 4.97 6.11
C VAL A 25 -13.03 6.02 7.22
N GLN A 26 -13.28 7.27 6.86
CA GLN A 26 -13.23 8.37 7.81
C GLN A 26 -14.44 8.36 8.77
N PRO A 27 -14.30 8.83 10.02
CA PRO A 27 -15.40 8.81 11.00
C PRO A 27 -16.60 9.69 10.62
N ASP A 28 -16.36 10.75 9.85
CA ASP A 28 -17.37 11.69 9.37
C ASP A 28 -18.03 11.25 8.05
N ASP A 29 -17.64 10.10 7.51
CA ASP A 29 -18.22 9.54 6.29
C ASP A 29 -19.70 9.17 6.51
N PRO A 30 -20.63 9.68 5.68
CA PRO A 30 -22.06 9.39 5.81
C PRO A 30 -22.43 7.92 5.55
N LEU A 31 -21.54 7.16 4.90
CA LEU A 31 -21.66 5.72 4.64
C LEU A 31 -20.71 4.90 5.54
N SER A 32 -20.06 5.51 6.54
CA SER A 32 -19.08 4.86 7.42
C SER A 32 -19.55 3.52 7.94
N ARG A 33 -20.75 3.49 8.53
CA ARG A 33 -21.34 2.29 9.12
C ARG A 33 -21.60 1.18 8.09
N GLN A 34 -22.05 1.54 6.89
CA GLN A 34 -22.32 0.60 5.81
C GLN A 34 -21.01 0.01 5.26
N LYS A 35 -19.99 0.85 5.09
CA LYS A 35 -18.65 0.42 4.67
C LYS A 35 -18.04 -0.53 5.70
N GLN A 36 -18.16 -0.21 7.00
CA GLN A 36 -17.70 -1.06 8.09
C GLN A 36 -18.37 -2.43 8.09
N ALA A 37 -19.71 -2.45 8.04
CA ALA A 37 -20.48 -3.69 8.02
C ALA A 37 -20.15 -4.59 6.81
N LEU A 38 -19.86 -4.00 5.65
CA LEU A 38 -19.47 -4.76 4.46
C LEU A 38 -18.17 -5.54 4.69
N PHE A 39 -17.18 -4.92 5.32
CA PHE A 39 -15.89 -5.54 5.62
C PHE A 39 -15.98 -6.56 6.75
N GLU A 40 -16.76 -6.27 7.80
CA GLU A 40 -17.07 -7.26 8.84
C GLU A 40 -17.70 -8.53 8.23
N ALA A 41 -18.62 -8.36 7.28
CA ALA A 41 -19.25 -9.48 6.56
C ALA A 41 -18.27 -10.24 5.65
N LEU A 42 -17.16 -9.62 5.23
CA LEU A 42 -16.06 -10.27 4.52
C LEU A 42 -15.03 -10.91 5.47
N GLY A 43 -15.25 -10.84 6.78
CA GLY A 43 -14.38 -11.39 7.82
C GLY A 43 -13.18 -10.51 8.16
N ALA A 44 -13.20 -9.23 7.77
CA ALA A 44 -12.18 -8.27 8.17
C ALA A 44 -12.49 -7.68 9.54
N ASP A 45 -11.44 -7.35 10.29
CA ASP A 45 -11.57 -6.64 11.57
C ASP A 45 -12.04 -5.19 11.30
N PRO A 46 -13.11 -4.70 11.93
CA PRO A 46 -13.60 -3.34 11.74
C PRO A 46 -12.56 -2.25 12.06
N ALA A 47 -11.59 -2.51 12.94
CA ALA A 47 -10.52 -1.55 13.24
C ALA A 47 -9.56 -1.34 12.06
N VAL A 48 -9.42 -2.33 11.16
CA VAL A 48 -8.61 -2.23 9.93
C VAL A 48 -9.20 -1.21 8.94
N LEU A 49 -10.41 -0.75 9.21
CA LEU A 49 -11.15 0.13 8.31
C LEU A 49 -10.97 1.60 8.63
N GLU A 50 -10.45 1.95 9.80
CA GLU A 50 -9.99 3.31 10.11
C GLU A 50 -8.65 3.59 9.40
N GLY A 51 -7.86 2.53 9.21
CA GLY A 51 -6.69 2.53 8.36
C GLY A 51 -5.95 1.21 8.45
N PHE A 52 -5.09 0.95 7.46
CA PHE A 52 -4.40 -0.32 7.36
C PHE A 52 -2.96 -0.17 6.90
N TRP A 53 -2.11 -1.03 7.44
CA TRP A 53 -0.77 -1.23 6.93
C TRP A 53 -0.81 -2.14 5.69
N HIS A 54 -0.14 -1.72 4.64
CA HIS A 54 0.03 -2.48 3.42
C HIS A 54 1.50 -2.58 3.06
N GLU A 55 1.98 -3.81 2.86
CA GLU A 55 3.35 -4.06 2.44
C GLU A 55 3.47 -3.82 0.93
N LEU A 56 4.09 -2.71 0.54
CA LEU A 56 4.46 -2.49 -0.85
C LEU A 56 5.64 -3.37 -1.20
N ARG A 57 5.58 -4.00 -2.37
CA ARG A 57 6.66 -4.81 -2.93
C ARG A 57 7.00 -4.31 -4.33
N PRO A 58 8.23 -4.54 -4.82
CA PRO A 58 8.64 -4.17 -6.17
C PRO A 58 8.05 -5.12 -7.23
N VAL A 59 6.73 -5.31 -7.17
CA VAL A 59 5.92 -6.13 -8.08
C VAL A 59 4.64 -5.34 -8.35
N GLY A 60 4.45 -4.92 -9.59
CA GLY A 60 3.35 -4.00 -9.95
C GLY A 60 1.95 -4.50 -9.58
N SER A 61 1.69 -5.81 -9.69
CA SER A 61 0.40 -6.39 -9.28
C SER A 61 0.14 -6.27 -7.78
N GLN A 62 1.18 -6.36 -6.94
CA GLN A 62 1.05 -6.21 -5.49
C GLN A 62 0.84 -4.73 -5.11
N CYS A 63 1.40 -3.81 -5.89
CA CYS A 63 1.13 -2.38 -5.78
C CYS A 63 -0.32 -2.00 -6.15
N ARG A 64 -1.14 -2.89 -6.70
CA ARG A 64 -2.57 -2.61 -6.94
C ARG A 64 -3.51 -3.31 -5.96
N SER A 65 -2.97 -4.20 -5.13
CA SER A 65 -3.78 -5.05 -4.25
C SER A 65 -4.47 -4.30 -3.09
N MET A 66 -4.01 -3.09 -2.73
CA MET A 66 -4.70 -2.23 -1.76
C MET A 66 -5.85 -1.41 -2.36
N ALA A 67 -5.91 -1.28 -3.69
CA ALA A 67 -6.90 -0.43 -4.37
C ALA A 67 -8.35 -0.74 -3.98
N PRO A 68 -8.80 -2.01 -3.86
CA PRO A 68 -10.20 -2.29 -3.51
C PRO A 68 -10.60 -1.72 -2.14
N LYS A 69 -9.68 -1.73 -1.17
CA LYS A 69 -9.93 -1.17 0.17
C LYS A 69 -10.03 0.35 0.12
N LEU A 70 -9.11 0.98 -0.61
CA LEU A 70 -9.09 2.43 -0.79
C LEU A 70 -10.30 2.93 -1.57
N ARG A 71 -10.71 2.23 -2.63
CA ARG A 71 -11.90 2.57 -3.41
C ARG A 71 -13.16 2.57 -2.56
N LEU A 72 -13.30 1.59 -1.67
CA LEU A 72 -14.41 1.54 -0.73
C LEU A 72 -14.34 2.66 0.31
N ALA A 73 -13.14 2.93 0.85
CA ALA A 73 -12.93 4.05 1.76
C ALA A 73 -13.33 5.39 1.13
N GLN A 74 -12.95 5.62 -0.12
CA GLN A 74 -13.23 6.85 -0.86
C GLN A 74 -14.61 6.88 -1.55
N LEU A 75 -15.41 5.82 -1.43
CA LEU A 75 -16.71 5.71 -2.12
C LEU A 75 -17.70 6.76 -1.62
N SER A 76 -18.13 7.67 -2.49
CA SER A 76 -19.12 8.70 -2.16
C SER A 76 -20.50 8.33 -2.73
N LYS A 77 -21.54 9.06 -2.34
CA LYS A 77 -22.92 8.78 -2.79
C LYS A 77 -23.08 8.96 -4.30
N GLU A 78 -22.22 9.77 -4.90
CA GLU A 78 -22.19 10.12 -6.31
C GLU A 78 -21.55 9.03 -7.18
N ASP A 79 -20.88 8.03 -6.58
CA ASP A 79 -20.23 6.90 -7.28
C ASP A 79 -21.23 5.86 -7.83
N GLY A 80 -22.49 6.25 -8.01
CA GLY A 80 -23.49 5.51 -8.75
C GLY A 80 -24.10 4.32 -7.99
N PRO A 81 -24.53 3.27 -8.71
CA PRO A 81 -25.36 2.20 -8.16
C PRO A 81 -24.73 1.44 -6.98
N LEU A 82 -23.39 1.37 -6.93
CA LEU A 82 -22.69 0.69 -5.85
C LEU A 82 -22.87 1.44 -4.51
N ALA A 83 -22.73 2.76 -4.54
CA ALA A 83 -22.90 3.62 -3.37
C ALA A 83 -24.37 3.68 -2.93
N GLU A 84 -25.31 3.70 -3.89
CA GLU A 84 -26.74 3.62 -3.60
C GLU A 84 -27.11 2.28 -2.93
N ALA A 85 -26.63 1.16 -3.47
CA ALA A 85 -26.87 -0.16 -2.90
C ALA A 85 -26.26 -0.30 -1.50
N LEU A 86 -25.05 0.24 -1.30
CA LEU A 86 -24.38 0.27 0.00
C LEU A 86 -25.20 1.11 0.99
N GLY A 87 -25.56 2.34 0.63
CA GLY A 87 -26.35 3.24 1.47
C GLY A 87 -27.73 2.70 1.82
N ALA A 88 -28.35 1.92 0.92
CA ALA A 88 -29.64 1.28 1.14
C ALA A 88 -29.57 -0.08 1.87
N TRP A 89 -28.39 -0.50 2.36
CA TRP A 89 -28.16 -1.81 2.99
C TRP A 89 -28.55 -3.01 2.10
N LYS A 90 -28.41 -2.85 0.79
CA LYS A 90 -28.70 -3.88 -0.23
C LYS A 90 -27.45 -4.41 -0.93
N ALA A 91 -26.28 -3.88 -0.59
CA ALA A 91 -25.00 -4.35 -1.10
C ALA A 91 -24.69 -5.77 -0.60
N GLU A 92 -24.48 -6.70 -1.52
CA GLU A 92 -24.06 -8.06 -1.20
C GLU A 92 -22.53 -8.12 -1.05
N PRO A 93 -21.97 -8.53 0.10
CA PRO A 93 -20.55 -8.36 0.41
C PRO A 93 -19.57 -8.86 -0.66
N LYS A 94 -19.76 -10.10 -1.15
CA LYS A 94 -18.85 -10.71 -2.13
C LYS A 94 -18.92 -10.00 -3.48
N THR A 95 -20.12 -9.72 -3.96
CA THR A 95 -20.35 -9.03 -5.24
C THR A 95 -19.82 -7.60 -5.18
N THR A 96 -20.05 -6.88 -4.08
CA THR A 96 -19.49 -5.55 -3.87
C THR A 96 -17.96 -5.60 -3.88
N TYR A 97 -17.35 -6.53 -3.13
CA TYR A 97 -15.88 -6.66 -3.13
C TYR A 97 -15.28 -7.00 -4.49
N GLN A 98 -16.00 -7.79 -5.30
CA GLN A 98 -15.62 -8.08 -6.68
C GLN A 98 -15.69 -6.84 -7.56
N ALA A 99 -16.72 -6.01 -7.41
CA ALA A 99 -16.84 -4.75 -8.13
C ALA A 99 -15.68 -3.78 -7.80
N LEU A 100 -15.28 -3.72 -6.52
CA LEU A 100 -14.16 -2.91 -6.03
C LEU A 100 -12.79 -3.32 -6.61
N GLN A 101 -12.68 -4.50 -7.23
CA GLN A 101 -11.44 -4.92 -7.91
C GLN A 101 -11.13 -4.05 -9.14
N GLN A 102 -12.14 -3.37 -9.68
CA GLN A 102 -12.02 -2.46 -10.82
C GLN A 102 -12.30 -1.00 -10.40
N PRO A 103 -11.84 -0.01 -11.18
CA PRO A 103 -12.20 1.39 -10.96
C PRO A 103 -13.72 1.58 -10.99
N ILE A 104 -14.25 2.35 -10.04
CA ILE A 104 -15.70 2.57 -9.86
C ILE A 104 -16.16 3.80 -10.64
N SER A 105 -15.47 4.91 -10.41
CA SER A 105 -15.67 6.20 -11.06
C SER A 105 -14.32 6.88 -11.24
N ALA A 106 -14.25 7.85 -12.17
CA ALA A 106 -13.03 8.62 -12.38
C ALA A 106 -12.66 9.46 -11.15
N GLU A 107 -13.65 10.00 -10.43
CA GLU A 107 -13.42 10.81 -9.24
C GLU A 107 -12.92 9.95 -8.07
N ASN A 108 -13.52 8.77 -7.86
CA ASN A 108 -13.08 7.83 -6.83
C ASN A 108 -11.64 7.37 -7.09
N GLU A 109 -11.34 6.99 -8.34
CA GLU A 109 -9.99 6.51 -8.69
C GLU A 109 -8.94 7.62 -8.56
N GLU A 110 -9.30 8.88 -8.82
CA GLU A 110 -8.40 10.03 -8.60
C GLU A 110 -8.11 10.25 -7.11
N LYS A 111 -9.12 10.14 -6.22
CA LYS A 111 -8.90 10.21 -4.76
C LYS A 111 -7.99 9.09 -4.27
N VAL A 112 -8.20 7.86 -4.76
CA VAL A 112 -7.36 6.70 -4.46
C VAL A 112 -5.93 6.92 -4.93
N LYS A 113 -5.75 7.37 -6.19
CA LYS A 113 -4.44 7.70 -6.77
C LYS A 113 -3.72 8.76 -5.94
N GLN A 114 -4.39 9.86 -5.58
CA GLN A 114 -3.81 10.94 -4.80
C GLN A 114 -3.31 10.46 -3.44
N GLN A 115 -4.10 9.66 -2.73
CA GLN A 115 -3.71 9.10 -1.44
C GLN A 115 -2.47 8.21 -1.57
N ILE A 116 -2.42 7.35 -2.61
CA ILE A 116 -1.29 6.47 -2.86
C ILE A 116 -0.03 7.26 -3.20
N ILE A 117 -0.12 8.17 -4.17
CA ILE A 117 1.02 9.00 -4.59
C ILE A 117 1.53 9.83 -3.42
N SER A 118 0.65 10.44 -2.63
CA SER A 118 1.04 11.23 -1.46
C SER A 118 1.81 10.38 -0.44
N ALA A 119 1.28 9.21 -0.06
CA ALA A 119 1.93 8.32 0.90
C ALA A 119 3.28 7.77 0.38
N VAL A 120 3.34 7.36 -0.88
CA VAL A 120 4.56 6.84 -1.52
C VAL A 120 5.62 7.93 -1.66
N THR A 121 5.24 9.14 -2.06
CA THR A 121 6.17 10.27 -2.22
C THR A 121 6.74 10.67 -0.87
N ALA A 122 5.91 10.83 0.16
CA ALA A 122 6.38 11.13 1.52
C ALA A 122 7.37 10.08 2.02
N ALA A 123 7.09 8.80 1.79
CA ALA A 123 7.99 7.71 2.16
C ALA A 123 9.30 7.68 1.36
N LEU A 124 9.29 8.11 0.09
CA LEU A 124 10.49 8.22 -0.74
C LEU A 124 11.42 9.34 -0.27
N GLU A 125 10.87 10.45 0.22
CA GLU A 125 11.64 11.60 0.72
C GLU A 125 12.43 11.26 1.99
N GLU A 126 11.96 10.30 2.79
CA GLU A 126 12.68 9.80 3.97
C GLU A 126 13.89 8.92 3.61
N LEU A 127 13.93 8.38 2.40
CA LEU A 127 14.98 7.45 1.98
C LEU A 127 16.15 8.18 1.30
N PRO A 128 17.39 7.70 1.52
CA PRO A 128 18.54 8.19 0.76
C PRO A 128 18.35 7.98 -0.75
N LYS A 129 19.09 8.76 -1.54
CA LYS A 129 19.07 8.65 -3.00
C LYS A 129 19.58 7.28 -3.45
N GLU A 130 19.04 6.79 -4.56
CA GLU A 130 19.36 5.47 -5.11
C GLU A 130 20.87 5.28 -5.35
N GLU A 131 21.55 6.29 -5.91
CA GLU A 131 22.98 6.25 -6.21
C GLU A 131 23.83 6.05 -4.95
N GLU A 132 23.49 6.73 -3.86
CA GLU A 132 24.18 6.61 -2.58
C GLU A 132 23.97 5.21 -1.96
N LEU A 133 22.76 4.66 -2.08
CA LEU A 133 22.45 3.31 -1.59
C LEU A 133 23.19 2.25 -2.41
N LYS A 134 23.24 2.39 -3.74
CA LYS A 134 23.99 1.48 -4.63
C LYS A 134 25.49 1.47 -4.30
N ALA A 135 26.09 2.63 -4.07
CA ALA A 135 27.49 2.74 -3.69
C ALA A 135 27.79 2.02 -2.35
N LYS A 136 26.92 2.18 -1.34
CA LYS A 136 27.07 1.51 -0.04
C LYS A 136 26.77 0.01 -0.08
N ALA A 137 25.82 -0.42 -0.91
CA ALA A 137 25.41 -1.81 -1.07
C ALA A 137 26.43 -2.68 -1.82
N SER A 138 27.33 -2.07 -2.59
CA SER A 138 28.37 -2.72 -3.40
C SER A 138 29.76 -2.74 -2.73
N SER A 139 29.89 -2.14 -1.54
CA SER A 139 31.11 -2.20 -0.73
C SER A 139 31.50 -3.66 -0.42
N SER A 140 32.72 -4.04 -0.80
CA SER A 140 33.30 -5.38 -0.59
C SER A 140 34.19 -5.48 0.66
N LYS A 141 34.12 -4.49 1.55
CA LYS A 141 35.02 -4.41 2.70
C LYS A 141 34.62 -5.37 3.83
N GLN A 142 35.63 -5.86 4.55
CA GLN A 142 35.54 -7.04 5.43
C GLN A 142 35.35 -6.71 6.92
N GLU A 143 35.28 -5.43 7.31
CA GLU A 143 35.08 -5.04 8.71
C GLU A 143 33.61 -5.29 9.14
N PRO A 144 33.35 -5.83 10.35
CA PRO A 144 31.98 -6.17 10.80
C PRO A 144 30.99 -5.00 10.75
N HIS A 145 31.44 -3.79 11.07
CA HIS A 145 30.59 -2.59 11.03
C HIS A 145 30.22 -2.17 9.61
N GLU A 146 31.09 -2.42 8.63
CA GLU A 146 30.85 -2.13 7.22
C GLU A 146 29.88 -3.17 6.61
N ILE A 147 29.94 -4.43 7.06
CA ILE A 147 28.96 -5.47 6.67
C ILE A 147 27.54 -5.05 7.07
N HIS A 148 27.35 -4.54 8.30
CA HIS A 148 26.04 -4.07 8.75
C HIS A 148 25.53 -2.88 7.92
N GLN A 149 26.42 -1.94 7.57
CA GLN A 149 26.06 -0.81 6.72
C GLN A 149 25.69 -1.25 5.30
N THR A 150 26.41 -2.21 4.72
CA THR A 150 26.10 -2.78 3.42
C THR A 150 24.76 -3.53 3.44
N LEU A 151 24.46 -4.28 4.49
CA LEU A 151 23.17 -4.95 4.65
C LEU A 151 22.02 -3.93 4.79
N ALA A 152 22.20 -2.88 5.60
CA ALA A 152 21.22 -1.80 5.73
C ALA A 152 20.99 -1.08 4.39
N ALA A 153 22.05 -0.77 3.64
CA ALA A 153 21.94 -0.15 2.32
C ALA A 153 21.17 -1.04 1.33
N LYS A 154 21.36 -2.36 1.37
CA LYS A 154 20.59 -3.32 0.55
C LYS A 154 19.11 -3.35 0.91
N VAL A 155 18.77 -3.23 2.20
CA VAL A 155 17.36 -3.14 2.65
C VAL A 155 16.72 -1.86 2.12
N LEU A 156 17.35 -0.71 2.37
CA LEU A 156 16.84 0.60 1.95
C LEU A 156 16.72 0.71 0.43
N LEU A 157 17.64 0.09 -0.33
CA LEU A 157 17.55 0.02 -1.78
C LEU A 157 16.34 -0.79 -2.23
N GLY A 158 16.05 -1.91 -1.55
CA GLY A 158 14.84 -2.70 -1.79
C GLY A 158 13.56 -1.93 -1.48
N GLU A 159 13.50 -1.24 -0.34
CA GLU A 159 12.38 -0.37 0.02
C GLU A 159 12.14 0.72 -1.02
N ARG A 160 13.21 1.41 -1.42
CA ARG A 160 13.15 2.46 -2.45
C ARG A 160 12.60 1.91 -3.77
N LEU A 161 13.10 0.77 -4.22
CA LEU A 161 12.62 0.12 -5.45
C LEU A 161 11.13 -0.25 -5.34
N ALA A 162 10.65 -0.69 -4.17
CA ALA A 162 9.25 -1.00 -3.95
C ALA A 162 8.36 0.25 -4.08
N LEU A 163 8.80 1.37 -3.51
CA LEU A 163 8.12 2.65 -3.59
C LEU A 163 8.12 3.21 -5.02
N GLU A 164 9.27 3.23 -5.71
CA GLU A 164 9.40 3.70 -7.10
C GLU A 164 8.53 2.85 -8.05
N THR A 165 8.56 1.52 -7.90
CA THR A 165 7.68 0.62 -8.67
C THR A 165 6.21 0.93 -8.42
N CYS A 166 5.83 1.24 -7.17
CA CYS A 166 4.47 1.62 -6.84
C CYS A 166 4.10 2.94 -7.52
N LEU A 167 4.97 3.94 -7.44
CA LEU A 167 4.75 5.25 -8.07
C LEU A 167 4.53 5.11 -9.58
N ASP A 168 5.37 4.34 -10.28
CA ASP A 168 5.23 4.09 -11.73
C ASP A 168 3.91 3.41 -12.12
N GLN A 169 3.32 2.63 -11.22
CA GLN A 169 2.02 1.97 -11.49
C GLN A 169 0.83 2.92 -11.34
N TRP A 170 0.99 4.01 -10.58
CA TRP A 170 -0.09 4.92 -10.21
C TRP A 170 0.07 6.33 -10.80
N SER A 171 1.25 6.69 -11.31
CA SER A 171 1.55 7.95 -12.00
C SER A 171 0.77 8.15 -13.28
#